data_AF-A0A090SHY9-F1
#
_entry.id   AF-A0A090SHY9-F1
#
_cell.length_a   1.000
_cell.length_b   1.000
_cell.length_c   1.000
_cell.angle_alpha   90.00
_cell.angle_beta   90.00
_cell.angle_gamma   90.00
#
_symmetry.space_group_name_H-M   'P 1'
#
loop_
_entity.id
_entity.type
_entity.pdbx_description
1 polymer ?
#
loop_
_entity_poly.entity_id
_entity_poly.type
_entity_poly.pdbx_seq_one_letter_code
_entity_poly.pdbx_strand_id
1 'polypeptide(L)' 'MQELGIDVLDQPLYASGNIATSGGCLSSTYLAAWTICKLASKEDAMAAIHYVAPVGEKEASLDHCMSVISAYI' A
#
# COMPACT_ATOMS: atom_id res chain seq x y z
N MET A 1 -5.33 15.07 -19.64
CA MET A 1 -6.03 14.17 -18.68
C MET A 1 -6.92 14.92 -17.70
N GLN A 2 -6.55 16.10 -17.19
CA GLN A 2 -7.47 16.95 -16.40
C GLN A 2 -8.72 17.44 -17.17
N GLU A 3 -8.74 17.37 -18.51
CA GLU A 3 -9.92 17.72 -19.33
C GLU A 3 -11.05 16.66 -19.30
N LEU A 4 -10.84 15.49 -18.66
CA LEU A 4 -11.86 14.44 -18.56
C LEU A 4 -12.69 14.49 -17.26
N GLY A 5 -12.48 15.48 -16.38
CA GLY A 5 -13.13 15.53 -15.07
C GLY A 5 -12.68 14.41 -14.12
N ILE A 6 -11.53 13.79 -14.41
CA ILE A 6 -10.92 12.74 -13.58
C ILE A 6 -10.01 13.43 -12.58
N ASP A 7 -10.36 13.30 -11.29
CA ASP A 7 -9.55 13.81 -10.20
C ASP A 7 -8.37 12.86 -9.96
N VAL A 8 -7.15 13.33 -10.23
CA VAL A 8 -5.93 12.55 -10.01
C VAL A 8 -5.47 12.82 -8.59
N LEU A 9 -5.68 11.83 -7.72
CA LEU A 9 -5.30 11.92 -6.32
C LEU A 9 -3.77 11.80 -6.21
N ASP A 10 -3.13 12.80 -5.59
CA ASP A 10 -1.69 12.78 -5.31
C ASP A 10 -1.39 11.95 -4.05
N GLN A 11 -1.66 10.64 -4.14
CA GLN A 11 -1.42 9.68 -3.07
C GLN A 11 -1.00 8.31 -3.62
N PRO A 12 -0.15 7.57 -2.88
CA PRO A 12 0.46 6.32 -3.38
C PRO A 12 -0.52 5.15 -3.50
N LEU A 13 -1.59 5.14 -2.70
CA LEU A 13 -2.67 4.15 -2.71
C LEU A 13 -3.99 4.88 -2.46
N TYR A 14 -5.03 4.49 -3.19
CA TYR A 14 -6.41 4.82 -2.88
C TYR A 14 -7.23 3.53 -2.80
N ALA A 15 -8.02 3.38 -1.74
CA ALA A 15 -8.93 2.25 -1.59
C ALA A 15 -10.33 2.70 -1.17
N SER A 16 -11.33 2.03 -1.72
CA SER A 16 -12.75 2.22 -1.38
C SER A 16 -13.45 0.87 -1.36
N GLY A 17 -13.93 0.46 -0.19
CA GLY A 17 -14.52 -0.85 0.03
C GLY A 17 -13.54 -2.00 -0.24
N ASN A 18 -13.76 -2.73 -1.33
CA ASN A 18 -12.96 -3.87 -1.77
C ASN A 18 -12.15 -3.59 -3.05
N ILE A 19 -12.08 -2.33 -3.48
CA ILE A 19 -11.31 -1.92 -4.65
C ILE A 19 -10.18 -1.01 -4.18
N ALA A 20 -8.96 -1.28 -4.65
CA ALA A 20 -7.80 -0.44 -4.40
C ALA A 20 -7.02 -0.21 -5.69
N THR A 21 -6.40 0.96 -5.81
CA THR A 21 -5.51 1.34 -6.90
C THR A 21 -4.28 1.99 -6.30
N SER A 22 -3.10 1.68 -6.84
CA SER A 22 -1.83 2.30 -6.42
C SER A 22 -1.02 2.69 -7.65
N GLY A 23 -0.09 3.62 -7.46
CA GLY A 23 0.77 4.14 -8.52
C GLY A 23 2.22 4.29 -8.06
N GLY A 24 3.15 4.30 -9.02
CA GLY A 24 4.58 4.45 -8.76
C GLY A 24 5.33 3.12 -8.58
N CYS A 25 6.63 3.20 -8.33
CA CYS A 25 7.52 2.04 -8.27
C CYS A 25 7.19 1.07 -7.12
N LEU A 26 6.59 1.58 -6.03
CA LEU A 26 6.21 0.79 -4.85
C LEU A 26 4.73 0.38 -4.86
N SER A 27 4.02 0.60 -5.98
CA SER A 27 2.60 0.29 -6.15
C SER A 27 2.27 -1.16 -5.77
N SER A 28 3.04 -2.13 -6.26
CA SER A 28 2.83 -3.55 -5.97
C SER A 28 2.94 -3.86 -4.48
N THR A 29 3.88 -3.23 -3.78
CA THR A 29 4.11 -3.40 -2.35
C THR A 29 2.92 -2.88 -1.53
N TYR A 30 2.43 -1.66 -1.82
CA TYR A 30 1.26 -1.12 -1.11
C TYR A 30 0.00 -1.93 -1.37
N LEU A 31 -0.23 -2.34 -2.63
CA LEU A 31 -1.40 -3.13 -3.00
C LEU A 31 -1.36 -4.52 -2.34
N ALA A 32 -0.20 -5.16 -2.32
CA ALA A 32 -0.01 -6.44 -1.63
C ALA A 32 -0.26 -6.31 -0.12
N ALA A 33 0.33 -5.30 0.53
CA ALA A 33 0.13 -5.06 1.95
C ALA A 33 -1.34 -4.83 2.31
N TRP A 34 -2.04 -3.97 1.56
CA TRP A 34 -3.47 -3.73 1.76
C TRP A 34 -4.30 -5.01 1.53
N THR A 35 -4.00 -5.76 0.48
CA THR A 35 -4.71 -7.01 0.16
C THR A 35 -4.55 -8.05 1.26
N ILE A 36 -3.32 -8.24 1.77
CA ILE A 36 -3.04 -9.18 2.86
C ILE A 36 -3.73 -8.73 4.14
N CYS A 37 -3.68 -7.42 4.49
CA CYS A 37 -4.41 -6.89 5.64
C CYS A 37 -5.91 -7.17 5.57
N LYS A 38 -6.52 -7.05 4.38
CA LYS A 38 -7.98 -7.26 4.18
C LYS A 38 -8.40 -8.73 4.21
N LEU A 39 -7.52 -9.65 3.80
CA LEU A 39 -7.84 -11.07 3.64
C LEU A 39 -7.29 -11.97 4.75
N ALA A 40 -6.28 -11.52 5.47
CA ALA A 40 -5.62 -12.27 6.53
C ALA A 40 -5.52 -11.41 7.80
N SER A 41 -4.35 -10.84 8.09
CA SER A 41 -4.12 -10.01 9.26
C SER A 41 -3.09 -8.90 8.99
N LYS A 42 -3.04 -7.92 9.88
CA LYS A 42 -2.03 -6.85 9.84
C LYS A 42 -0.63 -7.41 10.05
N GLU A 43 -0.50 -8.40 10.94
CA GLU A 43 0.75 -9.07 11.26
C GLU A 43 1.29 -9.84 10.05
N ASP A 44 0.42 -10.52 9.30
CA ASP A 44 0.81 -11.22 8.07
C ASP A 44 1.28 -10.25 6.97
N ALA A 45 0.61 -9.10 6.84
CA ALA A 45 1.04 -8.06 5.90
C ALA A 45 2.40 -7.49 6.30
N MET A 46 2.62 -7.21 7.58
CA MET A 46 3.91 -6.76 8.09
C MET A 46 4.99 -7.82 7.87
N ALA A 47 4.73 -9.10 8.13
CA ALA A 47 5.70 -10.16 7.88
C ALA A 47 6.07 -10.25 6.38
N ALA A 48 5.08 -10.15 5.49
CA ALA A 48 5.30 -10.18 4.03
C ALA A 48 6.14 -8.99 3.56
N ILE A 49 5.82 -7.77 4.00
CA ILE A 49 6.58 -6.57 3.65
C ILE A 49 7.99 -6.61 4.22
N HIS A 50 8.14 -7.06 5.47
CA HIS A 50 9.44 -7.25 6.09
C HIS A 50 10.29 -8.23 5.29
N TYR A 51 9.70 -9.34 4.84
CA TYR A 51 10.43 -10.35 4.07
C TYR A 51 11.01 -9.77 2.78
N VAL A 52 10.23 -9.01 2.01
CA VAL A 52 10.65 -8.46 0.71
C VAL A 52 11.39 -7.13 0.77
N ALA A 53 11.36 -6.43 1.91
CA ALA A 53 12.01 -5.13 2.05
C ALA A 53 13.54 -5.21 1.83
N PRO A 54 14.18 -4.14 1.33
CA PRO A 54 15.62 -4.11 1.13
C PRO A 54 16.39 -4.35 2.43
N VAL A 55 17.58 -4.97 2.32
CA VAL A 55 18.45 -5.23 3.48
C VAL A 55 18.89 -3.90 4.07
N GLY A 56 18.71 -3.74 5.38
CA GLY A 56 19.02 -2.49 6.09
C GLY A 56 17.87 -1.47 6.13
N GLU A 57 16.80 -1.68 5.35
CA GLU A 57 15.63 -0.78 5.30
C GLU A 57 14.33 -1.46 5.75
N LYS A 58 14.45 -2.58 6.46
CA LYS A 58 13.32 -3.44 6.85
C LYS A 58 12.23 -2.69 7.61
N GLU A 59 12.60 -2.04 8.72
CA GLU A 59 11.65 -1.28 9.55
C GLU A 59 11.14 -0.03 8.84
N ALA A 60 12.01 0.72 8.17
CA ALA A 60 11.62 1.91 7.43
C ALA A 60 10.60 1.61 6.31
N SER A 61 10.81 0.50 5.59
CA SER A 61 9.89 0.04 4.53
C SER A 61 8.54 -0.39 5.10
N LEU A 62 8.55 -1.05 6.27
CA LEU A 62 7.34 -1.40 6.98
C LEU A 62 6.57 -0.17 7.41
N ASP A 63 7.21 0.73 8.16
CA ASP A 63 6.57 1.92 8.70
C ASP A 63 5.98 2.78 7.58
N HIS A 64 6.73 2.95 6.50
CA HIS A 64 6.24 3.67 5.33
C HIS A 64 5.04 2.99 4.67
N CYS A 65 5.13 1.68 4.38
CA CYS A 65 4.04 0.94 3.76
C CYS A 65 2.78 0.91 4.64
N MET A 66 2.97 0.69 5.94
CA MET A 66 1.88 0.67 6.91
C MET A 66 1.24 2.05 7.06
N SER A 67 2.04 3.13 7.04
CA SER A 67 1.51 4.49 7.03
C SER A 67 0.59 4.74 5.84
N VAL A 68 0.97 4.30 4.64
CA VAL A 68 0.17 4.44 3.42
C VAL A 68 -1.16 3.68 3.51
N ILE A 69 -1.15 2.43 3.95
CA ILE A 69 -2.37 1.61 3.95
C ILE A 69 -3.26 1.84 5.18
N SER A 70 -2.72 2.42 6.26
CA SER A 70 -3.43 2.60 7.54
C SER A 70 -4.73 3.38 7.43
N ALA A 71 -4.85 4.27 6.45
CA ALA A 71 -6.07 5.04 6.21
C ALA A 71 -7.23 4.20 5.63
N TYR A 72 -6.98 2.95 5.22
CA TYR A 72 -7.90 2.10 4.46
C TYR A 72 -8.16 0.71 5.04
N ILE A 73 -7.59 0.42 6.21
CA ILE A 73 -7.72 -0.85 6.94
C ILE A 73 -8.55 -0.68 8.19
#